data_AF-A0A7U9XGC3-F1
#
_entry.id   AF-A0A7U9XGC3-F1
#
_cell.length_a   1.000
_cell.length_b   1.000
_cell.length_c   1.000
_cell.angle_alpha   90.00
_cell.angle_beta   90.00
_cell.angle_gamma   90.00
#
_symmetry.space_group_name_H-M   'P 1'
#
loop_
_entity.id
_entity.type
_entity.pdbx_description
1 polymer ?
#
loop_
_entity_poly.entity_id
_entity_poly.type
_entity_poly.pdbx_seq_one_letter_code
_entity_poly.pdbx_strand_id
1 'polypeptide(L)' 'MDNHTKKMIAPVIIVAILLSYYVGFSVACLLVPIPLALKLLFGLVPLLLAGVSIYVLVERIREIRSGEEDDLSKY' A
#
# COMPACT_ATOMS: atom_id res chain seq x y z
N MET A 1 -7.18 -22.36 -9.52
CA MET A 1 -7.05 -20.94 -9.14
C MET A 1 -7.29 -20.13 -10.38
N ASP A 2 -8.34 -19.31 -10.39
CA ASP A 2 -8.72 -18.54 -11.58
C ASP A 2 -7.61 -17.54 -11.95
N ASN A 3 -7.49 -17.23 -13.25
CA ASN A 3 -6.43 -16.34 -13.76
C ASN A 3 -6.45 -14.96 -13.05
N HIS A 4 -7.64 -14.44 -12.75
CA HIS A 4 -7.83 -13.21 -11.98
C HIS A 4 -7.24 -13.32 -10.57
N THR A 5 -7.45 -14.44 -9.88
CA THR A 5 -6.90 -14.68 -8.53
C THR A 5 -5.38 -14.70 -8.54
N LYS A 6 -4.77 -15.27 -9.57
CA LYS A 6 -3.30 -15.28 -9.72
C LYS A 6 -2.74 -13.88 -9.96
N LYS A 7 -3.43 -13.03 -10.72
CA LYS A 7 -3.05 -11.63 -11.00
C LYS A 7 -3.19 -10.73 -9.77
N MET A 8 -4.13 -11.02 -8.85
CA MET A 8 -4.32 -10.25 -7.62
C MET A 8 -3.27 -10.53 -6.53
N ILE A 9 -2.56 -11.66 -6.58
CA ILE A 9 -1.58 -12.03 -5.54
C ILE A 9 -0.42 -11.03 -5.49
N ALA A 10 0.13 -10.65 -6.64
CA ALA A 10 1.27 -9.73 -6.71
C ALA A 10 0.97 -8.35 -6.08
N PRO A 11 -0.09 -7.61 -6.47
CA PRO A 11 -0.38 -6.31 -5.88
C PRO A 11 -0.73 -6.41 -4.39
N VAL A 12 -1.43 -7.46 -3.95
CA VAL A 12 -1.78 -7.66 -2.53
C VAL A 12 -0.53 -7.87 -1.68
N ILE A 13 0.41 -8.72 -2.13
CA ILE A 13 1.67 -8.97 -1.39
C ILE A 13 2.50 -7.69 -1.29
N ILE A 14 2.64 -6.95 -2.40
CA ILE A 14 3.41 -5.70 -2.43
C ILE A 14 2.84 -4.69 -1.43
N VAL A 15 1.52 -4.51 -1.44
CA VAL A 15 0.86 -3.57 -0.53
C VAL A 15 0.93 -4.06 0.92
N ALA A 16 0.83 -5.36 1.18
CA ALA A 16 1.00 -5.90 2.53
C ALA A 16 2.41 -5.65 3.10
N ILE A 17 3.46 -5.82 2.28
CA ILE A 17 4.85 -5.51 2.67
C ILE A 17 5.00 -4.01 2.92
N LEU A 18 4.46 -3.17 2.02
CA LEU A 18 4.54 -1.72 2.13
C LEU A 18 3.81 -1.20 3.39
N LEU A 19 2.63 -1.73 3.69
CA LEU A 19 1.89 -1.43 4.91
C LEU A 19 2.68 -1.82 6.16
N SER A 20 3.26 -3.02 6.15
CA SER A 20 4.09 -3.49 7.27
C SER A 20 5.29 -2.56 7.49
N TYR A 21 5.90 -2.09 6.41
CA TYR A 21 7.00 -1.11 6.46
C TYR A 21 6.53 0.25 7.02
N TYR A 22 5.42 0.81 6.52
CA TYR A 22 4.93 2.11 6.98
C TYR A 22 4.47 2.10 8.43
N VAL A 23 3.78 1.03 8.85
CA VAL A 23 3.39 0.86 10.24
C VAL A 23 4.63 0.69 11.12
N GLY A 24 5.56 -0.18 10.73
CA GLY A 24 6.81 -0.40 11.46
C GLY A 24 7.64 0.88 11.60
N PHE A 25 7.77 1.66 10.54
CA PHE A 25 8.45 2.95 10.56
C PHE A 25 7.73 3.96 11.47
N SER A 26 6.40 4.04 11.38
CA SER A 26 5.61 4.93 12.26
C SER A 26 5.79 4.56 13.74
N VAL A 27 5.77 3.26 14.07
CA VAL A 27 6.06 2.78 15.43
C VAL A 27 7.49 3.10 15.85
N ALA A 28 8.47 2.92 14.98
CA ALA A 28 9.87 3.28 15.27
C ALA A 28 10.01 4.77 15.59
N CYS A 29 9.36 5.65 14.82
CA CYS A 29 9.29 7.08 15.13
C CYS A 29 8.64 7.36 16.49
N LEU A 30 7.70 6.53 16.94
CA LEU A 30 7.09 6.65 18.26
C LEU A 30 8.04 6.27 19.41
N LEU A 31 8.98 5.35 19.17
CA LEU A 31 9.93 4.86 20.18
C LEU A 31 11.17 5.76 20.33
N VAL A 32 11.54 6.50 19.29
CA VAL A 32 12.69 7.41 19.34
C VAL A 32 12.32 8.71 20.09
N PRO A 33 13.22 9.25 20.94
CA PRO A 33 13.01 10.54 21.61
C PRO A 33 13.27 11.72 20.66
N ILE A 34 12.45 11.85 19.62
CA ILE A 34 12.43 13.00 18.70
C ILE A 34 11.42 14.07 19.16
N PRO A 35 11.62 15.35 18.78
CA PRO A 35 10.67 16.43 19.03
C PRO A 35 9.25 16.09 18.55
N LEU A 36 8.23 16.49 19.32
CA LEU A 36 6.83 16.15 19.06
C LEU A 36 6.38 16.50 17.63
N ALA A 37 6.83 17.65 17.11
CA ALA A 37 6.48 18.10 15.75
C ALA A 37 7.01 17.14 14.67
N LEU A 38 8.28 16.70 14.79
CA LEU A 38 8.86 15.72 13.87
C LEU A 38 8.21 14.34 14.05
N LYS A 39 7.86 13.98 15.28
CA LYS A 39 7.16 12.73 15.60
C LYS A 39 5.79 12.65 14.92
N LEU A 40 5.04 13.75 14.95
CA LEU A 40 3.78 13.88 14.22
C LEU A 40 4.00 13.84 12.71
N LEU A 41 4.97 14.61 12.19
CA LEU A 41 5.24 14.66 10.76
C LEU A 41 5.65 13.27 10.21
N PHE A 42 6.66 12.64 10.80
CA PHE A 42 7.17 11.35 10.33
C PHE A 42 6.30 10.16 10.73
N GLY A 43 5.46 10.28 11.77
CA GLY A 43 4.52 9.21 12.14
C GLY A 43 3.20 9.27 11.35
N LEU A 44 2.69 10.48 11.07
CA LEU A 44 1.41 10.66 10.39
C LEU A 44 1.53 10.45 8.88
N VAL A 45 2.62 10.93 8.26
CA VAL A 45 2.80 10.85 6.80
C VAL A 45 2.79 9.40 6.28
N PRO A 46 3.54 8.44 6.85
CA PRO A 46 3.49 7.05 6.43
C PRO A 46 2.12 6.40 6.65
N LEU A 47 1.38 6.80 7.69
CA LEU A 47 0.01 6.35 7.92
C LEU A 47 -0.95 6.85 6.83
N LEU A 48 -0.80 8.09 6.36
CA LEU A 48 -1.57 8.59 5.22
C LEU A 48 -1.21 7.85 3.93
N LEU A 49 0.09 7.62 3.68
CA LEU A 49 0.56 6.84 2.52
C LEU A 49 0.09 5.39 2.56
N ALA A 50 0.00 4.79 3.75
CA ALA A 50 -0.62 3.47 3.95
C ALA A 50 -2.09 3.47 3.50
N GLY A 51 -2.87 4.50 3.87
CA GLY A 51 -4.25 4.67 3.40
C GLY A 51 -4.33 4.79 1.87
N VAL A 52 -3.47 5.60 1.26
CA VAL A 52 -3.40 5.75 -0.21
C VAL A 52 -3.04 4.42 -0.88
N SER A 53 -2.10 3.66 -0.32
CA SER A 53 -1.68 2.36 -0.85
C SER A 53 -2.83 1.35 -0.88
N ILE A 54 -3.69 1.37 0.15
CA ILE A 54 -4.91 0.54 0.20
C ILE A 54 -5.91 1.00 -0.86
N TYR A 55 -6.11 2.31 -1.02
CA TYR A 55 -7.01 2.84 -2.05
C TYR A 55 -6.60 2.39 -3.46
N VAL A 56 -5.32 2.53 -3.79
CA VAL A 56 -4.75 2.08 -5.08
C VAL A 56 -4.90 0.56 -5.25
N LEU A 57 -4.71 -0.23 -4.19
CA LEU A 57 -4.93 -1.68 -4.25
C LEU A 57 -6.39 -2.01 -4.60
N VAL A 58 -7.34 -1.29 -4.00
CA VAL A 58 -8.77 -1.50 -4.26
C VAL A 58 -9.11 -1.15 -5.72
N GLU A 59 -8.60 -0.04 -6.25
CA GLU A 59 -8.76 0.29 -7.68
C GLU A 59 -8.18 -0.82 -8.57
N ARG A 60 -6.96 -1.28 -8.32
CA ARG A 60 -6.34 -2.36 -9.10
C ARG A 60 -7.11 -3.68 -9.03
N ILE A 61 -7.65 -4.04 -7.87
CA ILE A 61 -8.50 -5.23 -7.73
C ILE A 61 -9.80 -5.04 -8.54
N ARG A 62 -10.36 -3.83 -8.58
CA ARG A 62 -11.57 -3.52 -9.36
C ARG A 62 -11.30 -3.60 -10.86
N GLU A 63 -10.19 -3.06 -11.35
CA GLU A 63 -9.76 -3.15 -12.76
C GLU A 63 -9.56 -4.62 -13.20
N ILE A 64 -8.81 -5.42 -12.41
CA ILE A 64 -8.59 -6.84 -12.71
C ILE A 64 -9.91 -7.63 -12.73
N ARG A 65 -10.91 -7.23 -11.94
CA ARG A 65 -12.25 -7.85 -11.92
C ARG A 65 -13.19 -7.32 -13.00
N SER A 66 -13.09 -6.05 -13.39
CA SER A 66 -13.91 -5.47 -14.45
C SER A 66 -13.48 -5.98 -15.83
N GLY A 67 -12.27 -6.54 -15.94
CA GLY A 67 -11.72 -6.97 -17.23
C GLY A 67 -11.23 -5.78 -18.07
N GLU A 68 -11.23 -4.56 -17.51
CA GLU A 68 -10.31 -3.50 -17.91
C GLU A 68 -8.92 -3.91 -17.42
N GLU A 69 -8.40 -5.02 -17.94
CA GLU A 69 -7.02 -5.35 -17.73
C GLU A 69 -6.22 -4.23 -18.34
N ASP A 70 -5.52 -3.48 -17.49
CA ASP A 70 -4.51 -2.48 -17.82
C ASP A 70 -3.82 -2.87 -19.13
N ASP A 71 -4.29 -2.29 -20.23
CA ASP A 71 -4.00 -2.68 -21.62
C ASP A 71 -2.55 -2.35 -22.00
N LEU A 72 -1.67 -2.13 -21.01
CA LEU A 72 -0.22 -2.09 -21.14
C LEU A 72 0.36 -3.38 -21.76
N SER A 73 -0.38 -4.49 -21.81
CA SER A 73 0.02 -5.68 -22.54
C SER A 73 -0.09 -5.56 -24.08
N LYS A 74 -0.70 -4.48 -24.59
CA LYS A 74 -0.83 -4.18 -26.03
C LYS A 74 0.29 -3.28 -26.59
N TYR A 75 1.27 -2.88 -25.79
CA TYR A 75 2.41 -2.07 -26.23
C TYR A 75 3.74 -2.81 -26.10
#